data_AF-A0A6F8YTG9-F1
#
_entry.id   AF-A0A6F8YTG9-F1
#
_cell.length_a   1.000
_cell.length_b   1.000
_cell.length_c   1.000
_cell.angle_alpha   90.00
_cell.angle_beta   90.00
_cell.angle_gamma   90.00
#
_symmetry.space_group_name_H-M   'P 1'
#
loop_
_entity.id
_entity.type
_entity.pdbx_description
1 polymer ?
#
loop_
_entity_poly.entity_id
_entity_poly.type
_entity_poly.pdbx_seq_one_letter_code
_entity_poly.pdbx_strand_id
1 'polypeptide(L)'
;MTQDAARLEELARLLLRRADDLHHVGQEIVRHGDNAQWRCAKATRFREATRGRRTEATRLATEMRDLGRLLRARGQAATAATGGTAAPAPAPAPAPAPAPAPRPGG
;
A
#
# COMPACT_ATOMS: atom_id res chain seq x y z
N MET A 1 0.61 -16.02 13.87
CA MET A 1 1.30 -15.24 12.83
C MET A 1 0.37 -14.82 11.68
N THR A 2 -0.50 -15.69 11.13
CA THR A 2 -1.46 -15.29 10.07
C THR A 2 -2.47 -14.21 10.52
N GLN A 3 -2.90 -14.28 11.78
CA GLN A 3 -3.79 -13.27 12.39
C GLN A 3 -3.13 -11.88 12.48
N ASP A 4 -1.80 -11.83 12.67
CA ASP A 4 -1.04 -10.57 12.72
C ASP A 4 -0.95 -9.94 11.34
N ALA A 5 -0.73 -10.74 10.29
CA ALA A 5 -0.69 -10.26 8.91
C ALA A 5 -2.06 -9.72 8.44
N ALA A 6 -3.15 -10.41 8.78
CA ALA A 6 -4.50 -9.95 8.48
C ALA A 6 -4.84 -8.62 9.18
N ARG A 7 -4.44 -8.48 10.45
CA ARG A 7 -4.61 -7.25 11.22
C ARG A 7 -3.81 -6.08 10.63
N LEU A 8 -2.57 -6.32 10.20
CA LEU A 8 -1.74 -5.31 9.55
C LEU A 8 -2.36 -4.81 8.24
N GLU A 9 -2.90 -5.71 7.42
CA GLU A 9 -3.59 -5.33 6.19
C GLU A 9 -4.89 -4.55 6.47
N GLU A 10 -5.65 -4.91 7.50
CA GLU A 10 -6.83 -4.15 7.90
C GLU A 10 -6.47 -2.72 8.32
N LEU A 11 -5.46 -2.56 9.17
CA LEU A 11 -4.96 -1.25 9.60
C LEU A 11 -4.42 -0.43 8.41
N ALA A 12 -3.70 -1.08 7.49
CA ALA A 12 -3.22 -0.43 6.26
C ALA A 12 -4.37 0.13 5.43
N ARG A 13 -5.44 -0.67 5.20
CA ARG A 13 -6.62 -0.21 4.47
C ARG A 13 -7.34 0.94 5.19
N LEU A 14 -7.42 0.88 6.52
CA LEU A 14 -8.02 1.95 7.30
C LEU A 14 -7.25 3.27 7.14
N LEU A 15 -5.92 3.23 7.29
CA LEU A 15 -5.08 4.42 7.13
C LEU A 15 -5.16 5.02 5.73
N LEU A 16 -5.11 4.18 4.70
CA LEU A 16 -5.20 4.64 3.31
C LEU A 16 -6.53 5.34 3.03
N ARG A 17 -7.66 4.74 3.46
CA ARG A 17 -8.98 5.39 3.33
C ARG A 17 -9.05 6.72 4.07
N ARG A 18 -8.56 6.75 5.31
CA ARG A 18 -8.57 7.98 6.10
C ARG A 18 -7.66 9.08 5.53
N ALA A 19 -6.57 8.70 4.89
CA ALA A 19 -5.73 9.64 4.17
C ALA A 19 -6.46 10.27 2.98
N ASP A 20 -7.21 9.47 2.22
CA ASP A 20 -8.00 9.95 1.08
C ASP A 20 -9.17 10.83 1.54
N ASP A 21 -9.89 10.43 2.59
CA ASP A 21 -10.93 11.24 3.23
C ASP A 21 -10.37 12.60 3.67
N LEU A 22 -9.24 12.60 4.39
CA LEU A 22 -8.63 13.83 4.93
C LEU A 22 -8.16 14.76 3.81
N HIS A 23 -7.55 14.19 2.76
CA HIS A 23 -7.15 14.96 1.60
C HIS A 23 -8.37 15.58 0.91
N HIS A 24 -9.43 14.79 0.69
CA HIS A 24 -10.66 15.26 0.07
C HIS A 24 -11.32 16.40 0.86
N VAL A 25 -11.52 16.21 2.17
CA VAL A 25 -12.11 17.24 3.04
C VAL A 25 -11.27 18.52 3.03
N GLY A 26 -9.94 18.40 3.05
CA GLY A 26 -9.03 19.56 2.93
C GLY A 26 -9.26 20.36 1.65
N GLN A 27 -9.46 19.67 0.52
CA GLN A 27 -9.74 20.32 -0.77
C GLN A 27 -11.13 20.98 -0.77
N GLU A 28 -12.15 20.28 -0.28
CA GLU A 28 -13.54 20.78 -0.28
C GLU A 28 -13.68 22.03 0.58
N ILE A 29 -13.05 22.09 1.75
CA ILE A 29 -13.09 23.28 2.62
C ILE A 29 -12.53 24.51 1.90
N VAL A 30 -11.42 24.35 1.16
CA VAL A 30 -10.84 25.46 0.38
C VAL A 30 -11.74 25.82 -0.79
N ARG A 31 -12.24 24.83 -1.53
CA ARG A 31 -13.17 25.06 -2.65
C ARG A 31 -14.41 25.84 -2.21
N HIS A 32 -15.03 25.45 -1.11
CA HIS A 32 -16.19 26.15 -0.56
C HIS A 32 -15.84 27.55 -0.05
N GLY A 33 -14.67 27.74 0.57
CA GLY A 33 -14.20 29.05 1.02
C GLY A 33 -13.87 30.03 -0.12
N ASP A 34 -13.30 29.52 -1.22
CA ASP A 34 -12.98 30.31 -2.42
C ASP A 34 -14.25 30.68 -3.20
N ASN A 35 -15.26 29.80 -3.23
CA ASN A 35 -16.55 30.05 -3.87
C ASN A 35 -17.49 30.95 -3.05
N ALA A 36 -17.18 31.21 -1.77
CA ALA A 36 -17.99 32.09 -0.94
C ALA A 36 -17.87 33.55 -1.39
N GLN A 37 -19.01 34.19 -1.66
CA GLN A 37 -19.08 35.57 -2.18
C GLN A 37 -18.74 36.67 -1.15
N TRP A 38 -18.28 36.31 0.05
CA TRP A 38 -17.98 37.28 1.10
C TRP A 38 -16.75 38.13 0.75
N ARG A 39 -16.94 39.46 0.71
CA ARG A 39 -15.91 40.45 0.38
C ARG A 39 -15.68 41.38 1.58
N CYS A 40 -14.97 40.86 2.58
CA CYS A 40 -14.53 41.64 3.74
C CYS A 40 -13.22 41.08 4.29
N ALA A 41 -12.51 41.86 5.10
CA ALA A 41 -11.23 41.45 5.68
C ALA A 41 -11.32 40.13 6.47
N LYS A 42 -12.45 39.87 7.14
CA LYS A 42 -12.70 38.61 7.85
C LYS A 42 -12.73 37.41 6.89
N ALA A 43 -13.35 37.56 5.72
CA ALA A 43 -13.41 36.51 4.71
C ALA A 43 -12.03 36.19 4.12
N THR A 44 -11.18 37.21 3.93
CA THR A 44 -9.78 37.01 3.50
C THR A 44 -9.00 36.19 4.53
N ARG A 45 -9.05 36.57 5.80
CA ARG A 45 -8.40 35.82 6.89
C ARG A 45 -8.90 34.38 7.01
N PHE A 46 -10.20 34.17 6.82
CA PHE A 46 -10.78 32.83 6.80
C PHE A 46 -10.21 31.99 5.65
N ARG A 47 -10.13 32.53 4.42
CA ARG A 47 -9.54 31.84 3.27
C ARG A 47 -8.05 31.52 3.46
N GLU A 48 -7.29 32.42 4.06
CA GLU A 48 -5.88 32.15 4.41
C GLU A 48 -5.78 31.01 5.43
N ALA A 49 -6.61 31.03 6.47
CA ALA A 49 -6.64 29.98 7.48
C ALA A 49 -7.06 28.61 6.90
N THR A 50 -8.05 28.56 6.01
CA THR A 50 -8.47 27.29 5.37
C THR A 50 -7.41 26.75 4.42
N ARG A 51 -6.71 27.62 3.67
CA ARG A 51 -5.57 27.21 2.84
C ARG A 51 -4.43 26.63 3.69
N GLY A 52 -4.14 27.24 4.84
CA GLY A 52 -3.19 26.70 5.82
C GLY A 52 -3.61 25.31 6.33
N ARG A 53 -4.89 25.15 6.72
CA ARG A 53 -5.43 23.85 7.15
C ARG A 53 -5.39 22.79 6.05
N ARG A 54 -5.64 23.14 4.78
CA ARG A 54 -5.52 22.21 3.65
C ARG A 54 -4.07 21.73 3.47
N THR A 55 -3.09 22.63 3.61
CA THR A 55 -1.68 22.24 3.53
C THR A 55 -1.34 21.21 4.62
N GLU A 56 -1.78 21.44 5.86
CA GLU A 56 -1.58 20.49 6.96
C GLU A 56 -2.32 19.16 6.72
N ALA A 57 -3.58 19.21 6.28
CA ALA A 57 -4.35 18.00 5.93
C ALA A 57 -3.66 17.19 4.81
N THR A 58 -3.03 17.86 3.84
CA THR A 58 -2.29 17.21 2.75
C THR A 58 -1.01 16.54 3.26
N ARG A 59 -0.29 17.20 4.17
CA ARG A 59 0.87 16.63 4.84
C ARG A 59 0.49 15.37 5.63
N LEU A 60 -0.51 15.48 6.51
CA LEU A 60 -0.99 14.36 7.31
C LEU A 60 -1.51 13.19 6.45
N ALA A 61 -2.25 13.49 5.38
CA ALA A 61 -2.68 12.46 4.43
C ALA A 61 -1.48 11.73 3.79
N THR A 62 -0.38 12.44 3.51
CA THR A 62 0.84 11.83 2.96
C THR A 62 1.49 10.90 3.99
N GLU A 63 1.68 11.38 5.23
CA GLU A 63 2.24 10.59 6.33
C GLU A 63 1.38 9.33 6.61
N MET A 64 0.06 9.45 6.57
CA MET A 64 -0.87 8.31 6.72
C MET A 64 -0.77 7.31 5.57
N ARG A 65 -0.58 7.76 4.32
CA ARG A 65 -0.37 6.87 3.17
C ARG A 65 0.93 6.10 3.32
N ASP A 66 2.00 6.77 3.73
CA ASP A 66 3.30 6.13 3.91
C ASP A 66 3.26 5.09 5.03
N LEU A 67 2.62 5.42 6.16
CA LEU A 67 2.38 4.44 7.23
C LEU A 67 1.51 3.27 6.75
N GLY A 68 0.44 3.53 6.00
CA GLY A 68 -0.41 2.49 5.43
C GLY A 68 0.35 1.54 4.50
N ARG A 69 1.23 2.08 3.64
CA ARG A 69 2.10 1.28 2.76
C ARG A 69 3.10 0.44 3.56
N LEU A 70 3.69 1.01 4.62
CA LEU A 70 4.62 0.31 5.51
C LEU A 70 3.94 -0.87 6.21
N LEU A 71 2.74 -0.67 6.76
CA LEU A 71 1.99 -1.74 7.43
C LEU A 71 1.64 -2.87 6.47
N ARG A 72 1.22 -2.54 5.23
CA ARG A 72 0.96 -3.53 4.19
C ARG A 72 2.21 -4.34 3.83
N ALA A 73 3.34 -3.67 3.61
CA ALA A 73 4.60 -4.35 3.30
C ALA A 73 5.02 -5.30 4.44
N ARG A 74 4.85 -4.87 5.70
CA ARG A 74 5.11 -5.71 6.88
C ARG A 74 4.17 -6.91 6.97
N GLY A 75 2.88 -6.71 6.67
CA GLY A 75 1.89 -7.79 6.61
C GLY A 75 2.25 -8.85 5.56
N GLN A 76 2.62 -8.41 4.36
CA GLN A 76 3.06 -9.29 3.26
C GLN A 76 4.31 -10.09 3.63
N ALA A 77 5.31 -9.46 4.25
CA ALA A 77 6.52 -10.13 4.72
C ALA A 77 6.20 -11.19 5.79
N ALA A 78 5.28 -10.90 6.71
CA ALA A 78 4.84 -11.86 7.73
C ALA A 78 4.11 -13.07 7.11
N THR A 79 3.27 -12.86 6.09
CA THR A 79 2.62 -13.94 5.34
C THR A 79 3.66 -14.80 4.61
N ALA A 80 4.63 -14.19 3.93
CA ALA A 80 5.69 -14.89 3.22
C ALA A 80 6.57 -15.74 4.17
N ALA A 81 6.91 -15.21 5.35
CA ALA A 81 7.66 -15.95 6.37
C ALA A 81 6.90 -17.16 6.93
N THR A 82 5.57 -17.08 7.01
CA THR A 82 4.73 -18.19 7.50
C THR A 82 4.43 -19.23 6.41
N GLY A 83 4.44 -18.82 5.13
CA GLY A 83 4.31 -19.71 3.96
C GLY A 83 5.59 -20.45 3.56
N GLY A 84 6.67 -20.29 4.33
CA GLY A 84 7.95 -20.93 4.09
C GLY A 84 7.99 -22.42 4.42
N THR A 85 7.35 -23.26 3.59
CA THR A 85 7.90 -24.55 3.12
C THR A 85 7.17 -24.92 1.82
N ALA A 86 7.55 -24.27 0.73
CA ALA A 86 7.62 -24.96 -0.55
C ALA A 86 9.06 -24.80 -1.01
N ALA A 87 9.92 -25.74 -0.60
CA ALA A 87 11.16 -25.98 -1.32
C ALA A 87 10.81 -26.12 -2.81
N PRO A 88 11.58 -25.52 -3.74
CA PRO A 88 11.40 -25.87 -5.14
C PRO A 88 11.53 -27.39 -5.23
N ALA A 89 10.53 -28.06 -5.81
CA ALA A 89 10.58 -29.50 -6.00
C ALA A 89 11.94 -29.86 -6.63
N PRO A 90 12.67 -30.86 -6.13
CA PRO A 90 13.90 -31.28 -6.76
C PRO A 90 13.60 -31.60 -8.22
N ALA A 91 14.41 -31.06 -9.14
CA ALA A 91 14.26 -31.32 -10.56
C ALA A 91 14.16 -32.84 -10.79
N PRO A 92 13.27 -33.31 -11.70
CA PRO A 92 13.17 -34.73 -11.99
C PRO A 92 14.55 -35.26 -12.39
N ALA A 93 14.94 -36.39 -11.80
CA ALA A 93 16.22 -37.02 -12.10
C ALA A 93 16.36 -37.26 -13.62
N PRO A 94 17.55 -37.06 -14.21
CA PRO A 94 17.76 -37.32 -15.62
C PRO A 94 17.43 -38.80 -15.92
N ALA A 95 16.66 -39.02 -16.99
CA ALA A 95 16.30 -40.35 -17.45
C ALA A 95 17.57 -41.19 -17.73
N PRO A 96 17.57 -42.49 -17.41
CA PRO A 96 18.71 -43.37 -17.69
C PRO A 96 19.03 -43.37 -19.19
N ALA A 97 20.32 -43.29 -19.52
CA ALA A 97 20.79 -43.31 -20.90
C ALA A 97 20.38 -44.62 -21.60
N PRO A 98 20.04 -44.57 -22.90
CA PRO A 98 19.69 -45.77 -23.66
C PRO A 98 20.86 -46.75 -23.69
N ALA A 99 20.55 -48.04 -23.49
CA ALA A 99 21.54 -49.11 -23.51
C ALA A 99 22.26 -49.19 -24.88
N PRO A 100 23.56 -49.49 -24.91
CA PRO A 100 24.30 -49.63 -26.15
C PRO A 100 23.73 -50.78 -26.99
N ALA A 101 23.57 -50.53 -28.30
CA ALA A 101 23.07 -51.51 -29.25
C ALA A 101 24.03 -52.72 -29.34
N PRO A 102 23.51 -53.94 -29.53
CA PRO A 102 24.35 -55.11 -29.73
C PRO A 102 25.20 -54.95 -31.00
N ARG A 103 26.50 -55.20 -30.87
CA ARG A 103 27.44 -55.25 -32.01
C ARG A 103 27.06 -56.43 -32.93
N PRO A 104 27.01 -56.24 -34.26
CA PRO A 104 26.97 -57.36 -35.18
C PRO A 104 28.29 -58.13 -35.07
N GLY A 105 28.20 -59.45 -34.99
CA GLY A 105 29.34 -60.35 -34.92
C GLY A 105 30.25 -60.25 -36.15
N GLY A 106 31.55 -60.34 -35.89
CA GLY A 106 32.64 -60.48 -36.84
C GLY A 106 33.89 -60.84 -36.07
#